data_AF-J3JJ11-F1
#
_entry.id   AF-J3JJ11-F1
#
_cell.length_a   1.000
_cell.length_b   1.000
_cell.length_c   1.000
_cell.angle_alpha   90.00
_cell.angle_beta   90.00
_cell.angle_gamma   90.00
#
_symmetry.space_group_name_H-M   'P 1'
#
loop_
_entity.id
_entity.type
_entity.pdbx_description
1 polymer ?
#
loop_
_entity_poly.entity_id
_entity_poly.type
_entity_poly.pdbx_seq_one_letter_code
_entity_poly.pdbx_strand_id
1 'polypeptide(L)'
;MEVDQSPATTAVGTQAGAAAKVAPATEAATAINAVTIRRLGAVHLPPATGRPTPSHSAPSRAETPTPERGTDAGIETALTTMRALGYVLSAPARKALASPEAAWALVNATARLSSGSPAAEYHPFYPDFPVQVRDASEATLLVNAALHYLGDVVGARILPAYWPSPRVPLPEDDSVLTELDLATEQDLERIVVDLFAQATPFSAQDRADLTALRDHGPSRAPHVAVKENLAVLTVAFPGLDFSASYRTVTDVLRLAVAMAGGDVSLAEPCRFPSFSRAQRRRLLG
;
A
#
# COMPACT_ATOMS: atom_id res chain seq x y z
N MET A 1 24.04 54.04 -0.09
CA MET A 1 24.13 53.50 -1.46
C MET A 1 24.56 52.02 -1.40
N GLU A 2 23.70 51.00 -1.26
CA GLU A 2 22.22 50.89 -1.45
C GLU A 2 21.78 51.21 -2.90
N VAL A 3 20.84 50.53 -3.58
CA VAL A 3 19.77 49.51 -3.30
C VAL A 3 19.68 48.59 -4.56
N ASP A 4 19.32 47.28 -4.64
CA ASP A 4 18.94 46.16 -3.74
C ASP A 4 19.70 44.86 -4.22
N GLN A 5 19.50 43.56 -3.91
CA GLN A 5 18.43 42.60 -3.47
C GLN A 5 17.45 42.00 -4.51
N SER A 6 16.96 40.79 -4.18
CA SER A 6 15.78 40.04 -4.67
C SER A 6 15.69 39.55 -6.13
N PRO A 7 15.91 38.24 -6.39
CA PRO A 7 15.11 37.46 -7.32
C PRO A 7 13.80 36.98 -6.68
N ALA A 8 12.75 36.73 -7.48
CA ALA A 8 11.40 36.48 -6.98
C ALA A 8 11.20 35.10 -6.29
N THR A 9 10.36 35.08 -5.25
CA THR A 9 9.98 33.89 -4.49
C THR A 9 8.80 33.14 -5.12
N THR A 10 9.03 31.91 -5.58
CA THR A 10 7.96 30.92 -5.78
C THR A 10 7.90 30.00 -4.56
N ALA A 11 6.90 30.21 -3.69
CA ALA A 11 6.77 29.45 -2.46
C ALA A 11 6.18 28.05 -2.70
N VAL A 12 7.03 27.03 -2.76
CA VAL A 12 6.60 25.63 -2.59
C VAL A 12 6.41 25.37 -1.10
N GLY A 13 5.18 25.06 -0.69
CA GLY A 13 4.78 24.98 0.71
C GLY A 13 5.54 23.91 1.49
N THR A 14 6.23 24.31 2.55
CA THR A 14 6.96 23.40 3.44
C THR A 14 5.99 22.53 4.24
N GLN A 15 5.93 21.22 3.97
CA GLN A 15 5.33 20.25 4.90
C GLN A 15 6.26 20.03 6.11
N ALA A 16 6.37 21.04 6.95
CA ALA A 16 7.07 20.96 8.22
C ALA A 16 6.19 20.23 9.25
N GLY A 17 6.71 19.15 9.85
CA GLY A 17 6.20 18.64 11.12
C GLY A 17 4.76 18.15 11.11
N ALA A 18 4.35 17.37 10.12
CA ALA A 18 3.15 16.55 10.24
C ALA A 18 3.33 15.55 11.39
N ALA A 19 2.89 15.92 12.59
CA ALA A 19 2.63 14.95 13.65
C ALA A 19 1.72 13.86 13.07
N ALA A 20 2.10 12.59 13.25
CA ALA A 20 1.48 11.47 12.55
C ALA A 20 -0.03 11.46 12.79
N LYS A 21 -0.79 11.98 11.81
CA LYS A 21 -2.24 12.08 11.88
C LYS A 21 -2.76 10.65 11.86
N VAL A 22 -3.23 10.19 13.02
CA VAL A 22 -3.79 8.84 13.17
C VAL A 22 -4.84 8.66 12.08
N ALA A 23 -4.60 7.71 11.19
CA ALA A 23 -5.50 7.43 10.08
C ALA A 23 -6.87 7.05 10.65
N PRO A 24 -8.00 7.43 10.02
CA PRO A 24 -9.30 6.93 10.45
C PRO A 24 -9.27 5.40 10.46
N ALA A 25 -9.90 4.77 11.45
CA ALA A 25 -9.74 3.33 11.69
C ALA A 25 -10.05 2.48 10.45
N THR A 26 -11.00 2.90 9.62
CA THR A 26 -11.32 2.29 8.32
C THR A 26 -10.15 2.31 7.34
N GLU A 27 -9.35 3.39 7.27
CA GLU A 27 -8.17 3.48 6.41
C GLU A 27 -7.01 2.63 6.94
N ALA A 28 -6.82 2.57 8.26
CA ALA A 28 -5.85 1.67 8.88
C ALA A 28 -6.22 0.20 8.59
N ALA A 29 -7.49 -0.19 8.80
CA ALA A 29 -7.99 -1.52 8.46
C ALA A 29 -7.87 -1.83 6.95
N THR A 30 -8.12 -0.85 6.08
CA THR A 30 -7.91 -0.97 4.62
C THR A 30 -6.43 -1.20 4.29
N ALA A 31 -5.52 -0.48 4.94
CA ALA A 31 -4.08 -0.62 4.72
C ALA A 31 -3.57 -2.00 5.19
N ILE A 32 -3.95 -2.44 6.38
CA ILE A 32 -3.61 -3.77 6.93
C ILE A 32 -4.13 -4.88 6.00
N ASN A 33 -5.41 -4.82 5.60
CA ASN A 33 -5.99 -5.81 4.69
C ASN A 33 -5.31 -5.82 3.31
N ALA A 34 -4.91 -4.66 2.78
CA ALA A 34 -4.15 -4.59 1.55
C ALA A 34 -2.74 -5.21 1.67
N VAL A 35 -2.20 -5.40 2.89
CA VAL A 35 -0.97 -6.20 3.11
C VAL A 35 -1.30 -7.69 3.25
N THR A 36 -2.27 -8.06 4.09
CA THR A 36 -2.57 -9.48 4.36
C THR A 36 -3.13 -10.21 3.14
N ILE A 37 -3.96 -9.56 2.31
CA ILE A 37 -4.46 -10.16 1.07
C ILE A 37 -3.30 -10.43 0.11
N ARG A 38 -2.38 -9.47 -0.08
CA ARG A 38 -1.23 -9.62 -1.00
C ARG A 38 -0.19 -10.63 -0.51
N ARG A 39 0.04 -10.74 0.81
CA ARG A 39 1.11 -11.59 1.37
C ARG A 39 0.66 -12.98 1.82
N LEU A 40 -0.63 -13.17 2.12
CA LEU A 40 -1.19 -14.42 2.66
C LEU A 40 -2.44 -14.93 1.94
N GLY A 41 -3.09 -14.13 1.09
CA GLY A 41 -4.42 -14.45 0.58
C GLY A 41 -5.49 -14.41 1.68
N ALA A 42 -5.35 -13.52 2.68
CA ALA A 42 -6.21 -13.50 3.86
C ALA A 42 -6.61 -12.08 4.29
N VAL A 43 -7.78 -11.94 4.92
CA VAL A 43 -8.31 -10.69 5.49
C VAL A 43 -8.12 -10.65 7.00
N HIS A 44 -7.68 -9.52 7.53
CA HIS A 44 -7.63 -9.25 8.96
C HIS A 44 -8.90 -8.52 9.40
N LEU A 45 -9.68 -9.18 10.25
CA LEU A 45 -10.87 -8.62 10.90
C LEU A 45 -10.61 -8.61 12.42
N PRO A 46 -10.26 -7.46 13.02
CA PRO A 46 -10.00 -7.40 14.45
C PRO A 46 -11.29 -7.73 15.22
N PRO A 47 -11.21 -8.49 16.33
CA PRO A 47 -12.40 -8.81 17.12
C PRO A 47 -13.05 -7.52 17.62
N ALA A 48 -14.37 -7.41 17.45
CA ALA A 48 -15.14 -6.24 17.87
C ALA A 48 -14.82 -5.91 19.34
N THR A 49 -14.13 -4.78 19.56
CA THR A 49 -13.55 -4.46 20.87
C THR A 49 -14.66 -4.36 21.91
N GLY A 50 -14.41 -4.99 23.06
CA GLY A 50 -15.46 -5.34 24.01
C GLY A 50 -16.37 -4.16 24.36
N ARG A 51 -17.66 -4.30 24.02
CA ARG A 51 -18.74 -3.46 24.55
C ARG A 51 -18.54 -3.33 26.06
N PRO A 52 -18.46 -2.12 26.64
CA PRO A 52 -18.26 -1.96 28.08
C PRO A 52 -19.28 -2.81 28.83
N THR A 53 -18.80 -3.68 29.73
CA THR A 53 -19.66 -4.57 30.51
C THR A 53 -20.61 -3.70 31.34
N PRO A 54 -21.94 -3.76 31.10
CA PRO A 54 -22.88 -3.00 31.90
C PRO A 54 -22.92 -3.63 33.29
N SER A 55 -22.30 -2.96 34.28
CA SER A 55 -22.35 -3.38 35.68
C SER A 55 -23.80 -3.57 36.12
N HIS A 56 -24.12 -4.76 36.64
CA HIS A 56 -25.48 -5.15 36.96
C HIS A 56 -26.17 -4.18 37.94
N SER A 57 -27.32 -3.62 37.56
CA SER A 57 -28.47 -3.39 38.46
C SER A 57 -29.73 -2.94 37.71
N ALA A 58 -30.88 -3.40 38.21
CA ALA A 58 -32.26 -2.98 37.90
C ALA A 58 -32.78 -3.14 36.44
N PRO A 59 -33.86 -3.91 36.21
CA PRO A 59 -34.55 -3.98 34.92
C PRO A 59 -35.77 -3.04 34.85
N SER A 60 -36.08 -2.52 33.66
CA SER A 60 -37.48 -2.48 33.16
C SER A 60 -37.56 -2.17 31.67
N ARG A 61 -38.72 -2.51 31.08
CA ARG A 61 -39.19 -2.22 29.72
C ARG A 61 -38.46 -2.94 28.58
N ALA A 62 -39.17 -3.84 27.93
CA ALA A 62 -38.76 -4.43 26.66
C ALA A 62 -38.86 -3.38 25.54
N GLU A 63 -37.74 -3.13 24.87
CA GLU A 63 -37.66 -2.32 23.66
C GLU A 63 -37.24 -3.25 22.51
N THR A 64 -38.02 -3.28 21.43
CA THR A 64 -37.92 -4.32 20.40
C THR A 64 -36.67 -4.13 19.55
N PRO A 65 -35.75 -5.12 19.45
CA PRO A 65 -34.54 -4.95 18.65
C PRO A 65 -34.86 -5.03 17.15
N THR A 66 -34.57 -3.94 16.43
CA THR A 66 -34.30 -3.90 14.98
C THR A 66 -33.63 -2.54 14.70
N PRO A 67 -32.56 -2.48 13.87
CA PRO A 67 -32.62 -2.92 12.49
C PRO A 67 -31.39 -3.70 11.98
N GLU A 68 -31.29 -5.01 12.28
CA GLU A 68 -30.25 -5.89 11.70
C GLU A 68 -30.31 -5.92 10.15
N ARG A 69 -31.51 -5.77 9.57
CA ARG A 69 -31.70 -5.63 8.11
C ARG A 69 -30.90 -4.49 7.44
N GLY A 70 -30.45 -3.48 8.20
CA GLY A 70 -29.61 -2.40 7.66
C GLY A 70 -28.13 -2.78 7.54
N THR A 71 -27.59 -3.48 8.54
CA THR A 71 -26.19 -3.94 8.53
C THR A 71 -25.97 -5.03 7.50
N ASP A 72 -26.88 -6.00 7.43
CA ASP A 72 -26.75 -7.17 6.56
C ASP A 72 -26.78 -6.77 5.08
N ALA A 73 -27.66 -5.84 4.70
CA ALA A 73 -27.73 -5.30 3.35
C ALA A 73 -26.44 -4.56 2.94
N GLY A 74 -25.83 -3.81 3.87
CA GLY A 74 -24.54 -3.15 3.64
C GLY A 74 -23.39 -4.14 3.44
N ILE A 75 -23.36 -5.22 4.24
CA ILE A 75 -22.37 -6.29 4.15
C ILE A 75 -22.51 -7.08 2.84
N GLU A 76 -23.72 -7.54 2.48
CA GLU A 76 -23.93 -8.30 1.24
C GLU A 76 -23.68 -7.45 -0.01
N THR A 77 -23.93 -6.13 0.04
CA THR A 77 -23.55 -5.20 -1.05
C THR A 77 -22.03 -5.18 -1.23
N ALA A 78 -21.28 -5.00 -0.13
CA ALA A 78 -19.82 -5.01 -0.17
C ALA A 78 -19.23 -6.37 -0.61
N LEU A 79 -19.79 -7.49 -0.13
CA LEU A 79 -19.39 -8.85 -0.57
C LEU A 79 -19.68 -9.08 -2.06
N THR A 80 -20.76 -8.50 -2.59
CA THR A 80 -21.06 -8.52 -4.03
C THR A 80 -20.03 -7.71 -4.82
N THR A 81 -19.61 -6.54 -4.31
CA THR A 81 -18.49 -5.77 -4.89
C THR A 81 -17.16 -6.51 -4.82
N MET A 82 -16.89 -7.27 -3.74
CA MET A 82 -15.69 -8.12 -3.65
C MET A 82 -15.67 -9.22 -4.72
N ARG A 83 -16.80 -9.89 -4.99
CA ARG A 83 -16.91 -10.88 -6.08
C ARG A 83 -16.62 -10.25 -7.44
N ALA A 84 -17.19 -9.09 -7.72
CA ALA A 84 -16.92 -8.33 -8.95
C ALA A 84 -15.46 -7.85 -9.09
N LEU A 85 -14.69 -7.83 -7.99
CA LEU A 85 -13.24 -7.56 -7.97
C LEU A 85 -12.38 -8.84 -8.03
N GLY A 86 -12.99 -10.02 -8.13
CA GLY A 86 -12.32 -11.32 -8.22
C GLY A 86 -12.14 -12.08 -6.90
N TYR A 87 -12.80 -11.66 -5.81
CA TYR A 87 -12.56 -12.19 -4.47
C TYR A 87 -13.83 -12.70 -3.76
N VAL A 88 -13.68 -13.77 -2.97
CA VAL A 88 -14.72 -14.27 -2.05
C VAL A 88 -14.12 -14.49 -0.65
N LEU A 89 -14.91 -14.33 0.40
CA LEU A 89 -14.46 -14.64 1.77
C LEU A 89 -14.76 -16.09 2.12
N SER A 90 -13.80 -16.77 2.75
CA SER A 90 -14.01 -18.11 3.30
C SER A 90 -15.06 -18.09 4.42
N ALA A 91 -15.68 -19.24 4.69
CA ALA A 91 -16.77 -19.31 5.68
C ALA A 91 -16.39 -18.78 7.08
N PRO A 92 -15.17 -19.02 7.63
CA PRO A 92 -14.69 -18.35 8.84
C PRO A 92 -14.60 -16.82 8.69
N ALA A 93 -14.01 -16.32 7.60
CA ALA A 93 -13.82 -14.89 7.37
C ALA A 93 -15.17 -14.16 7.22
N ARG A 94 -16.12 -14.72 6.46
CA ARG A 94 -17.49 -14.18 6.33
C ARG A 94 -18.24 -14.18 7.67
N LYS A 95 -18.02 -15.20 8.53
CA LYS A 95 -18.62 -15.25 9.87
C LYS A 95 -18.02 -14.23 10.85
N ALA A 96 -16.75 -13.85 10.67
CA ALA A 96 -16.09 -12.81 11.46
C ALA A 96 -16.48 -11.37 11.04
N LEU A 97 -17.08 -11.20 9.86
CA LEU A 97 -17.42 -9.90 9.29
C LEU A 97 -18.65 -9.27 9.96
N ALA A 98 -18.43 -8.52 11.02
CA ALA A 98 -19.49 -8.01 11.90
C ALA A 98 -20.03 -6.60 11.58
N SER A 99 -19.48 -5.86 10.61
CA SER A 99 -19.97 -4.51 10.28
C SER A 99 -19.80 -4.11 8.80
N PRO A 100 -20.66 -3.20 8.27
CA PRO A 100 -20.50 -2.66 6.92
C PRO A 100 -19.18 -1.89 6.72
N GLU A 101 -18.69 -1.18 7.73
CA GLU A 101 -17.46 -0.38 7.65
C GLU A 101 -16.24 -1.29 7.47
N ALA A 102 -16.22 -2.44 8.15
CA ALA A 102 -15.22 -3.48 7.91
C ALA A 102 -15.34 -4.04 6.49
N ALA A 103 -16.56 -4.34 6.03
CA ALA A 103 -16.80 -4.88 4.69
C ALA A 103 -16.34 -3.92 3.58
N TRP A 104 -16.60 -2.62 3.73
CA TRP A 104 -16.10 -1.59 2.81
C TRP A 104 -14.58 -1.35 2.94
N ALA A 105 -13.97 -1.57 4.10
CA ALA A 105 -12.51 -1.60 4.21
C ALA A 105 -11.89 -2.77 3.43
N LEU A 106 -12.56 -3.93 3.37
CA LEU A 106 -12.15 -5.05 2.53
C LEU A 106 -12.30 -4.72 1.03
N VAL A 107 -13.42 -4.13 0.61
CA VAL A 107 -13.62 -3.66 -0.78
C VAL A 107 -12.55 -2.65 -1.18
N ASN A 108 -12.21 -1.69 -0.32
CA ASN A 108 -11.15 -0.73 -0.58
C ASN A 108 -9.76 -1.40 -0.62
N ALA A 109 -9.54 -2.47 0.15
CA ALA A 109 -8.29 -3.21 0.16
C ALA A 109 -8.11 -4.08 -1.10
N THR A 110 -9.14 -4.82 -1.53
CA THR A 110 -9.12 -5.57 -2.79
C THR A 110 -9.07 -4.64 -3.99
N ALA A 111 -9.83 -3.53 -4.00
CA ALA A 111 -9.78 -2.54 -5.07
C ALA A 111 -8.35 -1.99 -5.25
N ARG A 112 -7.62 -1.68 -4.17
CA ARG A 112 -6.20 -1.25 -4.21
C ARG A 112 -5.25 -2.30 -4.81
N LEU A 113 -5.63 -3.57 -4.85
CA LEU A 113 -4.82 -4.68 -5.38
C LEU A 113 -5.21 -5.03 -6.82
N SER A 114 -6.51 -5.13 -7.12
CA SER A 114 -7.01 -5.24 -8.51
C SER A 114 -6.63 -4.00 -9.34
N SER A 115 -6.50 -2.83 -8.70
CA SER A 115 -5.98 -1.61 -9.30
C SER A 115 -4.44 -1.64 -9.45
N GLY A 116 -3.93 -2.56 -10.28
CA GLY A 116 -2.57 -2.50 -10.78
C GLY A 116 -2.37 -1.27 -11.69
N SER A 117 -2.16 -0.10 -11.07
CA SER A 117 -2.18 1.24 -11.70
C SER A 117 -3.54 1.63 -12.31
N PRO A 118 -4.50 2.17 -11.53
CA PRO A 118 -5.78 2.72 -12.02
C PRO A 118 -5.58 4.11 -12.67
N ALA A 119 -4.71 4.18 -13.67
CA ALA A 119 -4.33 5.39 -14.41
C ALA A 119 -3.60 5.09 -15.73
N ALA A 120 -2.94 3.93 -15.83
CA ALA A 120 -2.24 3.54 -17.04
C ALA A 120 -3.22 2.92 -18.04
N GLU A 121 -3.80 3.76 -18.91
CA GLU A 121 -4.56 3.30 -20.08
C GLU A 121 -3.61 2.52 -21.02
N TYR A 122 -3.52 1.20 -20.81
CA TYR A 122 -2.63 0.33 -21.56
C TYR A 122 -3.15 0.15 -22.99
N HIS A 123 -2.65 1.00 -23.88
CA HIS A 123 -2.87 0.93 -25.32
C HIS A 123 -1.84 -0.03 -25.94
N PRO A 124 -2.23 -1.26 -26.37
CA PRO A 124 -1.30 -2.20 -26.98
C PRO A 124 -0.88 -1.68 -28.36
N PHE A 125 0.40 -1.84 -28.71
CA PHE A 125 0.91 -1.43 -30.03
C PHE A 125 0.22 -2.15 -31.20
N TYR A 126 -0.29 -3.36 -30.95
CA TYR A 126 -1.21 -4.10 -31.80
C TYR A 126 -2.43 -4.55 -30.97
N PRO A 127 -3.56 -3.81 -30.99
CA PRO A 127 -4.75 -4.13 -30.19
C PRO A 127 -5.32 -5.54 -30.35
N ASP A 128 -5.22 -6.15 -31.54
CA ASP A 128 -5.70 -7.51 -31.82
C ASP A 128 -4.53 -8.47 -32.15
N PHE A 129 -3.46 -8.40 -31.34
CA PHE A 129 -2.40 -9.40 -31.37
C PHE A 129 -2.95 -10.81 -31.05
N PRO A 130 -2.51 -11.88 -31.74
CA PRO A 130 -1.49 -11.93 -32.80
C PRO A 130 -2.03 -11.67 -34.21
N VAL A 131 -3.35 -11.59 -34.42
CA VAL A 131 -4.02 -11.51 -35.73
C VAL A 131 -3.48 -10.33 -36.55
N GLN A 132 -3.44 -9.13 -35.98
CA GLN A 132 -2.93 -7.93 -36.66
C GLN A 132 -1.46 -8.04 -37.11
N VAL A 133 -0.62 -8.77 -36.38
CA VAL A 133 0.81 -8.94 -36.72
C VAL A 133 0.99 -10.02 -37.78
N ARG A 134 0.22 -11.11 -37.69
CA ARG A 134 0.25 -12.22 -38.65
C ARG A 134 -0.30 -11.82 -40.02
N ASP A 135 -1.29 -10.94 -40.05
CA ASP A 135 -2.04 -10.60 -41.28
C ASP A 135 -1.55 -9.29 -41.94
N ALA A 136 -0.64 -8.54 -41.28
CA ALA A 136 0.03 -7.37 -41.84
C ALA A 136 1.26 -7.74 -42.68
N SER A 137 1.58 -6.91 -43.67
CA SER A 137 2.81 -7.09 -44.47
C SER A 137 4.06 -6.70 -43.68
N GLU A 138 5.20 -7.33 -43.98
CA GLU A 138 6.51 -6.98 -43.38
C GLU A 138 6.84 -5.50 -43.53
N ALA A 139 6.51 -4.90 -44.68
CA ALA A 139 6.69 -3.46 -44.92
C ALA A 139 5.84 -2.59 -43.99
N THR A 140 4.59 -3.01 -43.70
CA THR A 140 3.72 -2.33 -42.72
C THR A 140 4.30 -2.44 -41.31
N LEU A 141 4.75 -3.63 -40.90
CA LEU A 141 5.37 -3.85 -39.59
C LEU A 141 6.66 -3.02 -39.41
N LEU A 142 7.48 -2.95 -40.46
CA LEU A 142 8.72 -2.16 -40.49
C LEU A 142 8.43 -0.65 -40.40
N VAL A 143 7.45 -0.13 -41.16
CA VAL A 143 7.06 1.29 -41.10
C VAL A 143 6.48 1.64 -39.73
N ASN A 144 5.61 0.79 -39.17
CA ASN A 144 5.07 0.96 -37.82
C ASN A 144 6.20 1.08 -36.78
N ALA A 145 7.16 0.14 -36.80
CA ALA A 145 8.28 0.14 -35.86
C ALA A 145 9.23 1.34 -36.06
N ALA A 146 9.54 1.71 -37.31
CA ALA A 146 10.41 2.84 -37.61
C ALA A 146 9.80 4.18 -37.15
N LEU A 147 8.49 4.38 -37.36
CA LEU A 147 7.77 5.55 -36.87
C LEU A 147 7.68 5.57 -35.34
N HIS A 148 7.53 4.41 -34.69
CA HIS A 148 7.51 4.31 -33.24
C HIS A 148 8.82 4.80 -32.60
N TYR A 149 9.95 4.25 -33.03
CA TYR A 149 11.27 4.62 -32.50
C TYR A 149 11.69 6.05 -32.88
N LEU A 150 11.27 6.55 -34.05
CA LEU A 150 11.44 7.96 -34.40
C LEU A 150 10.64 8.87 -33.46
N GLY A 151 9.45 8.43 -33.04
CA GLY A 151 8.62 9.09 -32.03
C GLY A 151 9.34 9.27 -30.70
N ASP A 152 9.96 8.20 -30.17
CA ASP A 152 10.70 8.24 -28.90
C ASP A 152 11.88 9.25 -28.95
N VAL A 153 12.53 9.43 -30.11
CA VAL A 153 13.60 10.45 -30.31
C VAL A 153 13.08 11.89 -30.23
N VAL A 154 11.83 12.14 -30.61
CA VAL A 154 11.20 13.47 -30.54
C VAL A 154 10.26 13.64 -29.34
N GLY A 155 10.25 12.68 -28.40
CA GLY A 155 9.41 12.70 -27.21
C GLY A 155 7.91 12.46 -27.46
N ALA A 156 7.54 11.87 -28.60
CA ALA A 156 6.16 11.64 -29.01
C ALA A 156 5.84 10.14 -29.15
N ARG A 157 4.83 9.64 -28.42
CA ARG A 157 4.46 8.23 -28.46
C ARG A 157 3.63 7.89 -29.70
N ILE A 158 4.29 7.70 -30.85
CA ILE A 158 3.64 7.36 -32.12
C ILE A 158 3.18 5.90 -32.07
N LEU A 159 1.87 5.66 -32.18
CA LEU A 159 1.24 4.34 -32.26
C LEU A 159 0.52 4.17 -33.62
N PRO A 160 0.46 2.96 -34.20
CA PRO A 160 -0.35 2.69 -35.38
C PRO A 160 -1.85 2.89 -35.10
N ALA A 161 -2.56 3.52 -36.03
CA ALA A 161 -3.99 3.77 -35.92
C ALA A 161 -4.81 2.52 -36.30
N TYR A 162 -4.95 1.57 -35.36
CA TYR A 162 -5.84 0.41 -35.48
C TYR A 162 -7.16 0.64 -34.73
N TRP A 163 -8.26 0.22 -35.35
CA TRP A 163 -9.54 0.06 -34.65
C TRP A 163 -9.56 -1.32 -33.98
N PRO A 164 -9.69 -1.43 -32.64
CA PRO A 164 -9.76 -2.72 -31.97
C PRO A 164 -11.01 -3.50 -32.37
N SER A 165 -10.85 -4.80 -32.58
CA SER A 165 -11.95 -5.70 -32.87
C SER A 165 -12.87 -5.83 -31.64
N PRO A 166 -14.21 -5.95 -31.81
CA PRO A 166 -15.12 -6.20 -30.70
C PRO A 166 -14.75 -7.49 -29.97
N ARG A 167 -14.26 -7.35 -28.73
CA ARG A 167 -13.90 -8.50 -27.89
C ARG A 167 -15.15 -9.01 -27.18
N VAL A 168 -15.42 -10.30 -27.31
CA VAL A 168 -16.38 -10.98 -26.42
C VAL A 168 -15.79 -10.93 -25.00
N PRO A 169 -16.56 -10.51 -23.98
CA PRO A 169 -16.11 -10.62 -22.59
C PRO A 169 -15.72 -12.06 -22.26
N LEU A 170 -14.74 -12.24 -21.37
CA LEU A 170 -14.50 -13.54 -20.76
C LEU A 170 -15.79 -13.99 -20.07
N PRO A 171 -16.21 -15.27 -20.17
CA PRO A 171 -17.33 -15.77 -19.39
C PRO A 171 -17.10 -15.52 -17.91
N GLU A 172 -18.11 -14.99 -17.22
CA GLU A 172 -18.07 -14.87 -15.76
C GLU A 172 -18.20 -16.27 -15.15
N ASP A 173 -17.04 -16.86 -14.83
CA ASP A 173 -16.91 -18.16 -14.21
C ASP A 173 -16.47 -17.99 -12.74
N ASP A 174 -17.43 -18.15 -11.82
CA ASP A 174 -17.21 -18.03 -10.38
C ASP A 174 -16.13 -18.99 -9.85
N SER A 175 -15.71 -20.01 -10.62
CA SER A 175 -14.60 -20.91 -10.24
C SER A 175 -13.21 -20.25 -10.27
N VAL A 176 -13.10 -19.01 -10.77
CA VAL A 176 -11.86 -18.22 -10.81
C VAL A 176 -11.72 -17.28 -9.61
N LEU A 177 -12.73 -17.18 -8.73
CA LEU A 177 -12.69 -16.30 -7.55
C LEU A 177 -11.60 -16.72 -6.56
N THR A 178 -10.77 -15.75 -6.15
CA THR A 178 -9.77 -15.95 -5.10
C THR A 178 -10.46 -15.97 -3.74
N GLU A 179 -10.50 -17.14 -3.10
CA GLU A 179 -10.97 -17.26 -1.71
C GLU A 179 -9.96 -16.62 -0.75
N LEU A 180 -10.48 -15.82 0.19
CA LEU A 180 -9.71 -15.09 1.18
C LEU A 180 -10.02 -15.60 2.59
N ASP A 181 -8.98 -16.11 3.26
CA ASP A 181 -9.09 -16.67 4.60
C ASP A 181 -9.01 -15.63 5.72
N LEU A 182 -9.16 -16.02 6.98
CA LEU A 182 -9.08 -15.12 8.13
C LEU A 182 -7.64 -15.06 8.70
N ALA A 183 -6.98 -13.91 8.58
CA ALA A 183 -5.64 -13.66 9.12
C ALA A 183 -5.68 -13.37 10.64
N THR A 184 -4.86 -14.07 11.42
CA THR A 184 -4.72 -13.87 12.87
C THR A 184 -3.67 -12.81 13.20
N GLU A 185 -3.69 -12.30 14.43
CA GLU A 185 -2.68 -11.36 14.94
C GLU A 185 -1.24 -11.90 14.79
N GLN A 186 -1.05 -13.21 14.97
CA GLN A 186 0.25 -13.87 14.80
C GLN A 186 0.70 -13.92 13.33
N ASP A 187 -0.23 -13.91 12.38
CA ASP A 187 0.10 -13.81 10.95
C ASP A 187 0.59 -12.40 10.58
N LEU A 188 0.06 -11.37 11.25
CA LEU A 188 0.53 -9.99 11.08
C LEU A 188 1.94 -9.81 11.68
N GLU A 189 2.19 -10.30 12.89
CA GLU A 189 3.54 -10.31 13.48
C GLU A 189 4.52 -11.09 12.58
N ARG A 190 4.12 -12.25 12.05
CA ARG A 190 4.97 -13.04 11.13
C ARG A 190 5.35 -12.26 9.88
N ILE A 191 4.40 -11.58 9.22
CA ILE A 191 4.70 -10.71 8.06
C ILE A 191 5.79 -9.68 8.42
N VAL A 192 5.69 -9.06 9.59
CA VAL A 192 6.66 -8.05 10.03
C VAL A 192 8.03 -8.68 10.34
N VAL A 193 8.06 -9.83 11.02
CA VAL A 193 9.31 -10.57 11.31
C VAL A 193 10.01 -11.02 10.02
N ASP A 194 9.28 -11.57 9.06
CA ASP A 194 9.81 -12.01 7.76
C ASP A 194 10.39 -10.82 6.97
N LEU A 195 9.73 -9.65 7.01
CA LEU A 195 10.24 -8.41 6.43
C LEU A 195 11.52 -7.92 7.14
N PHE A 196 11.59 -7.93 8.47
CA PHE A 196 12.81 -7.56 9.19
C PHE A 196 13.99 -8.50 8.89
N ALA A 197 13.71 -9.77 8.58
CA ALA A 197 14.71 -10.78 8.21
C ALA A 197 15.17 -10.68 6.72
N GLN A 198 14.53 -9.84 5.91
CA GLN A 198 14.80 -9.74 4.47
C GLN A 198 16.24 -9.30 4.16
N ALA A 199 16.97 -10.17 3.45
CA ALA A 199 18.38 -9.99 3.10
C ALA A 199 18.62 -9.07 1.87
N THR A 200 17.57 -8.50 1.29
CA THR A 200 17.62 -7.55 0.17
C THR A 200 17.11 -6.17 0.60
N PRO A 201 17.57 -5.07 -0.03
CA PRO A 201 16.99 -3.75 0.18
C PRO A 201 15.48 -3.74 -0.05
N PHE A 202 14.73 -3.06 0.83
CA PHE A 202 13.28 -2.98 0.75
C PHE A 202 12.81 -2.29 -0.54
N SER A 203 11.77 -2.87 -1.15
CA SER A 203 10.99 -2.20 -2.20
C SER A 203 10.15 -1.06 -1.62
N ALA A 204 9.55 -0.25 -2.49
CA ALA A 204 8.55 0.74 -2.06
C ALA A 204 7.34 0.08 -1.38
N GLN A 205 6.96 -1.14 -1.80
CA GLN A 205 5.87 -1.89 -1.19
C GLN A 205 6.23 -2.39 0.22
N ASP A 206 7.43 -2.94 0.42
CA ASP A 206 7.87 -3.40 1.75
C ASP A 206 7.88 -2.24 2.76
N ARG A 207 8.29 -1.03 2.33
CA ARG A 207 8.20 0.20 3.16
C ARG A 207 6.77 0.58 3.50
N ALA A 208 5.84 0.47 2.56
CA ALA A 208 4.42 0.73 2.81
C ALA A 208 3.81 -0.31 3.78
N ASP A 209 4.21 -1.57 3.64
CA ASP A 209 3.70 -2.68 4.44
C ASP A 209 4.16 -2.59 5.90
N LEU A 210 5.44 -2.28 6.14
CA LEU A 210 5.98 -1.95 7.46
C LEU A 210 5.32 -0.70 8.09
N THR A 211 4.86 0.25 7.26
CA THR A 211 4.16 1.46 7.72
C THR A 211 2.70 1.18 8.09
N ALA A 212 2.05 0.23 7.42
CA ALA A 212 0.71 -0.26 7.75
C ALA A 212 0.70 -1.17 8.97
N LEU A 213 1.71 -2.05 9.12
CA LEU A 213 1.79 -3.03 10.20
C LEU A 213 2.65 -2.59 11.41
N ARG A 214 2.94 -1.30 11.57
CA ARG A 214 3.91 -0.80 12.58
C ARG A 214 3.58 -1.24 14.02
N ASP A 215 2.29 -1.33 14.34
CA ASP A 215 1.78 -1.60 15.68
C ASP A 215 1.74 -3.12 15.98
N HIS A 216 1.96 -3.96 14.96
CA HIS A 216 2.10 -5.42 15.03
C HIS A 216 3.57 -5.86 14.94
N GLY A 217 4.52 -4.94 15.19
CA GLY A 217 5.95 -5.22 15.15
C GLY A 217 6.48 -5.95 16.39
N PRO A 218 7.64 -6.63 16.27
CA PRO A 218 8.22 -7.40 17.37
C PRO A 218 8.58 -6.48 18.56
N SER A 219 8.39 -6.98 19.79
CA SER A 219 8.67 -6.22 21.02
C SER A 219 10.15 -5.83 21.26
N ARG A 220 11.07 -6.29 20.40
CA ARG A 220 12.50 -5.98 20.43
C ARG A 220 13.05 -5.90 19.00
N ALA A 221 14.06 -5.05 18.79
CA ALA A 221 14.79 -4.99 17.54
C ALA A 221 15.56 -6.31 17.29
N PRO A 222 15.31 -7.05 16.19
CA PRO A 222 16.16 -8.15 15.76
C PRO A 222 17.41 -7.60 15.04
N HIS A 223 18.35 -8.48 14.72
CA HIS A 223 19.54 -8.09 13.98
C HIS A 223 19.25 -7.86 12.49
N VAL A 224 19.51 -6.65 11.99
CA VAL A 224 19.31 -6.27 10.59
C VAL A 224 20.65 -6.23 9.85
N ALA A 225 20.84 -7.12 8.88
CA ALA A 225 22.05 -7.20 8.07
C ALA A 225 22.16 -6.04 7.07
N VAL A 226 21.08 -5.74 6.33
CA VAL A 226 21.03 -4.72 5.30
C VAL A 226 20.94 -3.32 5.92
N LYS A 227 21.95 -2.46 5.69
CA LYS A 227 22.04 -1.13 6.33
C LYS A 227 21.01 -0.12 5.85
N GLU A 228 20.44 -0.34 4.67
CA GLU A 228 19.34 0.46 4.13
C GLU A 228 18.04 0.12 4.86
N ASN A 229 17.75 -1.18 5.02
CA ASN A 229 16.63 -1.68 5.81
C ASN A 229 16.73 -1.22 7.27
N LEU A 230 17.94 -1.25 7.87
CA LEU A 230 18.18 -0.76 9.23
C LEU A 230 17.72 0.71 9.42
N ALA A 231 18.04 1.59 8.47
CA ALA A 231 17.62 2.99 8.50
C ALA A 231 16.10 3.15 8.38
N VAL A 232 15.48 2.42 7.44
CA VAL A 232 14.02 2.37 7.25
C VAL A 232 13.31 1.88 8.52
N LEU A 233 13.74 0.75 9.08
CA LEU A 233 13.13 0.14 10.27
C LEU A 233 13.28 1.03 11.50
N THR A 234 14.42 1.71 11.64
CA THR A 234 14.61 2.69 12.71
C THR A 234 13.58 3.81 12.60
N VAL A 235 13.30 4.35 11.40
CA VAL A 235 12.28 5.39 11.22
C VAL A 235 10.86 4.85 11.42
N ALA A 236 10.52 3.70 10.86
CA ALA A 236 9.19 3.10 10.94
C ALA A 236 8.79 2.67 12.37
N PHE A 237 9.76 2.16 13.14
CA PHE A 237 9.56 1.66 14.51
C PHE A 237 10.31 2.56 15.52
N PRO A 238 9.74 3.70 15.92
CA PRO A 238 10.41 4.66 16.80
C PRO A 238 10.63 4.14 18.22
N GLY A 239 9.84 3.16 18.68
CA GLY A 239 9.99 2.52 19.98
C GLY A 239 11.08 1.43 20.04
N LEU A 240 11.64 1.02 18.90
CA LEU A 240 12.70 0.02 18.85
C LEU A 240 14.09 0.64 18.89
N ASP A 241 14.94 0.10 19.76
CA ASP A 241 16.35 0.46 19.87
C ASP A 241 17.20 -0.37 18.92
N PHE A 242 17.65 0.28 17.84
CA PHE A 242 18.57 -0.28 16.86
C PHE A 242 20.02 0.19 17.05
N SER A 243 20.33 0.96 18.10
CA SER A 243 21.62 1.66 18.28
C SER A 243 22.85 0.78 18.05
N ALA A 244 22.89 -0.40 18.67
CA ALA A 244 23.98 -1.37 18.54
C ALA A 244 24.20 -1.96 17.12
N SER A 245 23.28 -1.72 16.18
CA SER A 245 23.41 -2.11 14.77
C SER A 245 24.06 -1.04 13.88
N TYR A 246 24.16 0.21 14.35
CA TYR A 246 24.90 1.29 13.67
C TYR A 246 26.38 1.19 14.03
N ARG A 247 27.28 1.16 13.03
CA ARG A 247 28.73 0.96 13.23
C ARG A 247 29.60 1.95 12.48
N THR A 248 29.07 2.63 11.47
CA THR A 248 29.81 3.53 10.58
C THR A 248 29.11 4.87 10.43
N VAL A 249 29.87 5.90 10.03
CA VAL A 249 29.33 7.22 9.66
C VAL A 249 28.31 7.08 8.51
N THR A 250 28.51 6.13 7.60
CA THR A 250 27.58 5.83 6.50
C THR A 250 26.25 5.27 6.99
N ASP A 251 26.24 4.45 8.05
CA ASP A 251 24.98 3.97 8.65
C ASP A 251 24.19 5.14 9.25
N VAL A 252 24.87 6.05 9.96
CA VAL A 252 24.26 7.27 10.54
C VAL A 252 23.77 8.22 9.45
N LEU A 253 24.51 8.34 8.34
CA LEU A 253 24.09 9.11 7.18
C LEU A 253 22.82 8.52 6.54
N ARG A 254 22.72 7.20 6.39
CA ARG A 254 21.49 6.53 5.91
C ARG A 254 20.30 6.80 6.83
N LEU A 255 20.49 6.78 8.15
CA LEU A 255 19.44 7.15 9.10
C LEU A 255 19.04 8.63 8.95
N ALA A 256 19.99 9.55 8.79
CA ALA A 256 19.69 10.96 8.54
C ALA A 256 18.90 11.17 7.24
N VAL A 257 19.22 10.42 6.17
CA VAL A 257 18.50 10.47 4.89
C VAL A 257 17.10 9.86 5.01
N ALA A 258 16.95 8.72 5.69
CA ALA A 258 15.64 8.13 6.00
C ALA A 258 14.75 9.10 6.80
N MET A 259 15.32 9.80 7.79
CA MET A 259 14.64 10.80 8.61
C MET A 259 14.33 12.11 7.86
N ALA A 260 14.92 12.32 6.68
CA ALA A 260 14.61 13.40 5.75
C ALA A 260 13.68 12.94 4.60
N GLY A 261 13.33 11.66 4.51
CA GLY A 261 12.49 11.08 3.46
C GLY A 261 13.19 10.86 2.10
N GLY A 262 14.54 10.86 2.08
CA GLY A 262 15.33 10.64 0.86
C GLY A 262 15.72 9.18 0.60
N ASP A 263 16.49 8.97 -0.47
CA ASP A 263 17.03 7.68 -0.87
C ASP A 263 18.06 7.10 0.13
N VAL A 264 17.67 6.05 0.83
CA VAL A 264 18.53 5.36 1.81
C VAL A 264 19.69 4.58 1.19
N SER A 265 19.69 4.31 -0.12
CA SER A 265 20.83 3.67 -0.78
C SER A 265 22.05 4.61 -0.88
N LEU A 266 21.79 5.92 -0.85
CA LEU A 266 22.74 7.04 -1.05
C LEU A 266 23.19 7.22 -2.52
N ALA A 267 22.40 6.76 -3.49
CA ALA A 267 22.59 7.07 -4.90
C ALA A 267 22.14 8.50 -5.24
N GLU A 268 21.05 9.00 -4.63
CA GLU A 268 20.55 10.36 -4.88
C GLU A 268 20.98 11.38 -3.80
N PRO A 269 21.34 12.64 -4.18
CA PRO A 269 21.69 13.68 -3.21
C PRO A 269 20.52 14.15 -2.34
N CYS A 270 20.55 13.84 -1.05
CA CYS A 270 19.55 14.28 -0.07
C CYS A 270 19.82 15.72 0.45
N ARG A 271 18.76 16.53 0.59
CA ARG A 271 18.80 17.82 1.30
C ARG A 271 18.27 17.66 2.72
N PHE A 272 19.12 17.87 3.72
CA PHE A 272 18.74 17.69 5.12
C PHE A 272 17.95 18.87 5.71
N PRO A 273 16.83 18.63 6.42
CA PRO A 273 16.14 19.64 7.21
C PRO A 273 16.84 19.88 8.55
N SER A 274 16.46 20.94 9.26
CA SER A 274 16.92 21.22 10.63
C SER A 274 16.39 20.17 11.62
N PHE A 275 17.19 19.17 11.95
CA PHE A 275 16.82 18.09 12.87
C PHE A 275 16.52 18.58 14.30
N SER A 276 15.38 18.12 14.85
CA SER A 276 14.95 18.39 16.22
C SER A 276 15.92 17.83 17.26
N ARG A 277 15.80 18.26 18.53
CA ARG A 277 16.65 17.74 19.62
C ARG A 277 16.51 16.22 19.82
N ALA A 278 15.31 15.68 19.62
CA ALA A 278 15.07 14.24 19.70
C ALA A 278 15.69 13.50 18.51
N GLN A 279 15.55 14.03 17.30
CA GLN A 279 16.15 13.47 16.09
C GLN A 279 17.69 13.46 16.17
N ARG A 280 18.31 14.55 16.64
CA ARG A 280 19.76 14.64 16.80
C ARG A 280 20.32 13.67 17.84
N ARG A 281 19.61 13.41 18.94
CA ARG A 281 19.97 12.33 19.87
C ARG A 281 19.96 10.98 19.17
N ARG A 282 18.90 10.65 18.43
CA ARG A 282 18.80 9.35 17.74
C ARG A 282 19.87 9.11 16.65
N LEU A 283 20.50 10.18 16.15
CA LEU A 283 21.64 10.12 15.23
C LEU A 283 23.02 10.02 15.92
N LEU A 284 23.13 10.32 17.22
CA LEU A 284 24.41 10.52 17.92
C LEU A 284 24.57 9.73 19.23
N GLY A 285 23.47 9.25 19.82
CA GLY A 285 23.36 8.84 21.24
C GLY A 285 22.47 9.78 22.06
#